data_AF-A0AAE2YP70-F1
#
_entry.id   AF-A0AAE2YP70-F1
#
_cell.length_a   1.000
_cell.length_b   1.000
_cell.length_c   1.000
_cell.angle_alpha   90.00
_cell.angle_beta   90.00
_cell.angle_gamma   90.00
#
_symmetry.space_group_name_H-M   'P 1'
#
loop_
_entity.id
_entity.type
_entity.pdbx_description
1 polymer ?
#
loop_
_entity_poly.entity_id
_entity_poly.type
_entity_poly.pdbx_seq_one_letter_code
_entity_poly.pdbx_strand_id
1 'polypeptide(L)'
;MSTSGSKRPDRFIISGALHGVTPEARKKLEEFEKLGGHIDYLPEKALALIQYDGRCGAELEEHMVAVLQQAGASCESHGVICHGKDHCEPLNLHVGPLAQDHPRRGESLSKHLGRWLHLKQK
;
A
#
# COMPACT_ATOMS: atom_id res chain seq x y z
N MET A 1 -6.74 -39.59 14.37
CA MET A 1 -6.72 -38.68 13.20
C MET A 1 -6.89 -37.26 13.73
N SER A 2 -5.79 -36.53 13.89
CA SER A 2 -5.81 -35.16 14.39
C SER A 2 -6.32 -34.25 13.27
N THR A 3 -7.45 -33.61 13.49
CA THR A 3 -7.98 -32.56 12.62
C THR A 3 -6.94 -31.45 12.54
N SER A 4 -6.38 -31.22 11.35
CA SER A 4 -5.55 -30.05 11.07
C SER A 4 -6.43 -28.82 11.24
N GLY A 5 -6.44 -28.25 12.44
CA GLY A 5 -7.10 -26.98 12.73
C GLY A 5 -6.57 -25.96 11.73
N SER A 6 -7.43 -25.52 10.81
CA SER A 6 -7.10 -24.44 9.90
C SER A 6 -6.80 -23.20 10.74
N LYS A 7 -5.51 -22.91 10.94
CA LYS A 7 -5.09 -21.68 11.60
C LYS A 7 -5.73 -20.54 10.84
N ARG A 8 -6.53 -19.73 11.54
CA ARG A 8 -7.11 -18.51 10.97
C ARG A 8 -5.95 -17.69 10.39
N PRO A 9 -6.07 -17.19 9.15
CA PRO A 9 -4.99 -16.40 8.55
C PRO A 9 -4.63 -15.21 9.42
N ASP A 10 -3.34 -14.86 9.42
CA ASP A 10 -2.85 -13.68 10.12
C ASP A 10 -3.57 -12.43 9.60
N ARG A 11 -3.68 -11.42 10.47
CA ARG A 11 -4.17 -10.12 10.03
C ARG A 11 -3.07 -9.43 9.24
N PHE A 12 -3.40 -9.01 8.03
CA PHE A 12 -2.53 -8.29 7.12
C PHE A 12 -3.10 -6.89 6.86
N ILE A 13 -2.22 -5.90 6.93
CA ILE A 13 -2.57 -4.49 6.84
C ILE A 13 -1.71 -3.86 5.76
N ILE A 14 -2.33 -3.05 4.90
CA ILE A 14 -1.66 -2.18 3.93
C ILE A 14 -2.15 -0.76 4.17
N SER A 15 -1.25 0.21 4.23
CA SER A 15 -1.59 1.62 4.25
C SER A 15 -0.52 2.44 3.56
N GLY A 16 -0.92 3.30 2.63
CA GLY A 16 0.05 4.06 1.86
C GLY A 16 -0.55 5.18 1.04
N ALA A 17 0.33 5.85 0.30
CA ALA A 17 -0.06 6.79 -0.72
C ALA A 17 0.79 6.63 -1.97
N LEU A 18 0.17 6.85 -3.12
CA LEU A 18 0.79 6.82 -4.42
C LEU A 18 0.56 8.14 -5.14
N HIS A 19 1.65 8.80 -5.55
CA HIS A 19 1.61 10.09 -6.23
C HIS A 19 1.89 9.93 -7.73
N GLY A 20 1.39 10.87 -8.55
CA GLY A 20 1.58 10.83 -10.00
C GLY A 20 0.81 9.68 -10.66
N VAL A 21 -0.39 9.39 -10.15
CA VAL A 21 -1.22 8.28 -10.64
C VAL A 21 -1.67 8.54 -12.08
N THR A 22 -1.17 7.71 -13.00
CA THR A 22 -1.55 7.69 -14.41
C THR A 22 -2.83 6.87 -14.64
N PRO A 23 -3.46 6.96 -15.83
CA PRO A 23 -4.55 6.05 -16.20
C PRO A 23 -4.18 4.56 -16.14
N GLU A 24 -2.94 4.21 -16.46
CA GLU A 24 -2.39 2.85 -16.38
C GLU A 24 -2.26 2.40 -14.92
N ALA A 25 -1.70 3.26 -14.06
CA ALA A 25 -1.61 3.00 -12.62
C ALA A 25 -3.00 2.82 -12.01
N ARG A 26 -3.98 3.64 -12.43
CA ARG A 26 -5.37 3.55 -11.98
C ARG A 26 -6.00 2.20 -12.28
N LYS A 27 -5.79 1.63 -13.48
CA LYS A 27 -6.31 0.29 -13.82
C LYS A 27 -5.76 -0.78 -12.86
N LYS A 28 -4.50 -0.65 -12.44
CA LYS A 28 -3.88 -1.55 -11.45
C LYS A 28 -4.44 -1.33 -10.04
N LEU A 29 -4.72 -0.08 -9.66
CA LEU A 29 -5.40 0.21 -8.39
C LEU A 29 -6.84 -0.35 -8.36
N GLU A 30 -7.55 -0.36 -9.49
CA GLU A 30 -8.86 -1.01 -9.62
C GLU A 30 -8.76 -2.55 -9.49
N GLU A 31 -7.66 -3.17 -9.93
CA GLU A 31 -7.38 -4.58 -9.64
C GLU A 31 -7.21 -4.81 -8.14
N PHE A 32 -6.50 -3.91 -7.44
CA PHE A 32 -6.33 -3.98 -5.98
C PHE A 32 -7.65 -3.86 -5.21
N GLU A 33 -8.58 -2.99 -5.64
CA GLU A 33 -9.91 -2.90 -5.02
C GLU A 33 -10.72 -4.20 -5.16
N LYS A 34 -10.61 -4.88 -6.32
CA LYS A 34 -11.26 -6.18 -6.53
C LYS A 34 -10.71 -7.27 -5.61
N LEU A 35 -9.48 -7.13 -5.13
CA LEU A 35 -8.88 -8.04 -4.14
C LEU A 35 -9.35 -7.75 -2.71
N GLY A 36 -10.20 -6.73 -2.50
CA GLY A 36 -10.70 -6.30 -1.19
C GLY A 36 -9.94 -5.13 -0.59
N GLY A 37 -9.01 -4.54 -1.33
CA GLY A 37 -8.38 -3.26 -0.98
C GLY A 37 -9.35 -2.09 -1.11
N HIS A 38 -9.00 -0.97 -0.51
CA HIS A 38 -9.73 0.29 -0.62
C HIS A 38 -8.81 1.37 -1.17
N ILE A 39 -9.28 2.09 -2.19
CA ILE A 39 -8.59 3.20 -2.82
C ILE A 39 -9.44 4.46 -2.70
N ASP A 40 -8.86 5.53 -2.17
CA ASP A 40 -9.42 6.87 -2.25
C ASP A 40 -8.60 7.71 -3.23
N TYR A 41 -9.22 8.11 -4.34
CA TYR A 41 -8.55 8.80 -5.43
C TYR A 41 -8.85 10.30 -5.41
N LEU A 42 -7.77 11.09 -5.37
CA LEU A 42 -7.76 12.55 -5.36
C LEU A 42 -7.22 13.05 -6.71
N PRO A 43 -8.09 13.17 -7.74
CA PRO A 43 -7.68 13.48 -9.11
C PRO A 43 -6.95 14.81 -9.24
N GLU A 44 -7.33 15.81 -8.46
CA GLU A 44 -6.73 17.15 -8.47
C GLU A 44 -5.29 17.17 -7.96
N LYS A 45 -4.83 16.07 -7.34
CA LYS A 45 -3.47 15.88 -6.83
C LYS A 45 -2.74 14.71 -7.49
N ALA A 46 -3.37 14.04 -8.47
CA ALA A 46 -2.91 12.78 -9.04
C ALA A 46 -2.45 11.79 -7.95
N LEU A 47 -3.25 11.67 -6.88
CA LEU A 47 -2.89 10.97 -5.65
C LEU A 47 -3.91 9.86 -5.35
N ALA A 48 -3.44 8.68 -5.00
CA ALA A 48 -4.26 7.60 -4.45
C ALA A 48 -3.85 7.30 -3.02
N LEU A 49 -4.81 7.25 -2.11
CA LEU A 49 -4.64 6.70 -0.77
C LEU A 49 -5.02 5.24 -0.78
N ILE A 50 -4.15 4.38 -0.27
CA ILE A 50 -4.27 2.92 -0.35
C ILE A 50 -4.48 2.39 1.05
N GLN A 51 -5.49 1.53 1.22
CA GLN A 51 -5.78 0.87 2.49
C GLN A 51 -6.20 -0.58 2.27
N TYR A 52 -5.77 -1.46 3.17
CA TYR A 52 -6.32 -2.79 3.36
C TYR A 52 -6.17 -3.16 4.83
N ASP A 53 -7.20 -3.74 5.42
CA ASP A 53 -7.17 -4.28 6.77
C ASP A 53 -8.04 -5.53 6.79
N GLY A 54 -7.39 -6.69 6.78
CA GLY A 54 -8.11 -7.95 6.64
C GLY A 54 -7.27 -9.16 7.03
N ARG A 55 -7.84 -10.33 6.77
CA ARG A 55 -7.15 -11.62 6.94
C ARG A 55 -7.20 -12.35 5.61
N CYS A 56 -6.04 -12.57 5.03
CA CYS A 56 -5.88 -13.24 3.75
C CYS A 56 -4.77 -14.28 3.81
N GLY A 57 -4.76 -15.22 2.87
CA GLY A 57 -3.67 -16.17 2.72
C GLY A 57 -2.45 -15.54 2.06
N ALA A 58 -1.27 -16.16 2.23
CA ALA A 58 0.00 -15.66 1.69
C ALA A 58 -0.04 -15.36 0.18
N GLU A 59 -0.70 -16.19 -0.62
CA GLU A 59 -0.85 -15.97 -2.07
C GLU A 59 -1.56 -14.65 -2.39
N LEU A 60 -2.58 -14.29 -1.61
CA LEU A 60 -3.31 -13.03 -1.79
C LEU A 60 -2.51 -11.84 -1.26
N GLU A 61 -1.75 -12.01 -0.16
CA GLU A 61 -0.82 -10.98 0.33
C GLU A 61 0.22 -10.63 -0.76
N GLU A 62 0.88 -11.64 -1.33
CA GLU A 62 1.86 -11.48 -2.41
C GLU A 62 1.25 -10.83 -3.65
N HIS A 63 0.04 -11.26 -4.03
CA HIS A 63 -0.65 -10.69 -5.19
C HIS A 63 -1.02 -9.21 -4.97
N MET A 64 -1.52 -8.85 -3.79
CA MET A 64 -1.81 -7.46 -3.45
C MET A 64 -0.55 -6.58 -3.54
N VAL A 65 0.57 -7.07 -2.99
CA VAL A 65 1.86 -6.35 -3.07
C VAL A 65 2.33 -6.20 -4.51
N ALA A 66 2.23 -7.24 -5.32
CA ALA A 66 2.63 -7.21 -6.73
C ALA A 66 1.80 -6.21 -7.55
N VAL A 67 0.48 -6.16 -7.33
CA VAL A 67 -0.40 -5.17 -7.99
C VAL A 67 0.02 -3.74 -7.62
N LEU A 68 0.34 -3.49 -6.35
CA LEU A 68 0.77 -2.16 -5.90
C LEU A 68 2.15 -1.76 -6.47
N GLN A 69 3.07 -2.72 -6.62
CA GLN A 69 4.35 -2.51 -7.31
C GLN A 69 4.13 -2.14 -8.78
N GLN A 70 3.26 -2.85 -9.49
CA GLN A 70 2.91 -2.56 -10.88
C GLN A 70 2.25 -1.19 -11.01
N ALA A 71 1.30 -0.87 -10.13
CA ALA A 71 0.64 0.43 -10.10
C ALA A 71 1.65 1.56 -9.93
N GLY A 72 2.59 1.42 -9.00
CA GLY A 72 3.62 2.44 -8.81
C GLY A 72 4.63 2.51 -9.95
N ALA A 73 5.01 1.40 -10.59
CA ALA A 73 5.86 1.43 -11.77
C ALA A 73 5.23 2.21 -12.95
N SER A 74 3.91 2.30 -12.99
CA SER A 74 3.17 3.12 -13.96
C SER A 74 2.93 4.57 -13.50
N CYS A 75 3.37 4.97 -12.30
CA CYS A 75 3.21 6.33 -11.81
C CYS A 75 4.34 7.27 -12.27
N GLU A 76 4.02 8.55 -12.35
CA GLU A 76 4.98 9.61 -12.68
C GLU A 76 5.81 10.05 -11.47
N SER A 77 5.43 9.63 -10.26
CA SER A 77 6.07 10.05 -9.01
C SER A 77 6.17 8.92 -8.00
N HIS A 78 6.90 9.19 -6.92
CA HIS A 78 7.20 8.24 -5.87
C HIS A 78 6.00 8.01 -4.94
N GLY A 79 5.75 6.76 -4.59
CA GLY A 79 4.80 6.34 -3.55
C GLY A 79 5.48 5.55 -2.44
N VAL A 80 4.97 5.69 -1.22
CA VAL A 80 5.37 4.89 -0.06
C VAL A 80 4.14 4.16 0.46
N ILE A 81 4.24 2.84 0.50
CA ILE A 81 3.18 1.95 0.99
C ILE A 81 3.75 1.12 2.13
N CYS A 82 3.17 1.26 3.31
CA CYS A 82 3.50 0.39 4.44
C CYS A 82 2.62 -0.86 4.37
N HIS A 83 3.17 -2.05 4.55
CA HIS A 83 2.41 -3.28 4.67
C HIS A 83 3.01 -4.21 5.72
N GLY A 84 2.19 -5.07 6.33
CA GLY A 84 2.69 -6.01 7.31
C GLY A 84 1.60 -6.72 8.09
N LYS A 85 2.05 -7.61 8.98
CA LYS A 85 1.17 -8.36 9.88
C LYS A 85 1.08 -7.66 11.24
N ASP A 86 -0.04 -7.82 11.94
CA ASP A 86 -0.30 -7.18 13.24
C ASP A 86 0.76 -7.52 14.32
N HIS A 87 1.47 -8.62 14.15
CA HIS A 87 2.50 -9.12 15.08
C HIS A 87 3.95 -8.90 14.61
N CYS A 88 4.15 -8.15 13.51
CA CYS A 88 5.47 -7.91 12.93
C CYS A 88 5.71 -6.42 12.70
N GLU A 89 6.97 -6.03 12.58
CA GLU A 89 7.31 -4.68 12.11
C GLU A 89 6.81 -4.51 10.66
N PRO A 90 6.15 -3.38 10.34
CA PRO A 90 5.68 -3.12 8.99
C PRO A 90 6.86 -2.90 8.04
N LEU A 91 6.74 -3.43 6.84
CA LEU A 91 7.67 -3.21 5.74
C LEU A 91 7.21 -2.01 4.91
N ASN A 92 8.18 -1.20 4.48
CA ASN A 92 7.93 -0.10 3.56
C ASN A 92 8.20 -0.56 2.13
N LEU A 93 7.16 -0.61 1.33
CA LEU A 93 7.22 -0.78 -0.11
C LEU A 93 7.33 0.60 -0.76
N HIS A 94 8.52 0.87 -1.30
CA HIS A 94 8.79 2.05 -2.13
C HIS A 94 8.41 1.71 -3.57
N VAL A 95 7.47 2.47 -4.14
CA VAL A 95 6.98 2.24 -5.49
C VAL A 95 7.10 3.49 -6.36
N GLY A 96 7.19 3.26 -7.68
CA GLY A 96 7.35 4.31 -8.68
C GLY A 96 8.75 4.92 -8.75
N PRO A 97 9.03 5.70 -9.80
CA PRO A 97 10.30 6.37 -9.96
C PRO A 97 10.51 7.30 -8.77
N LEU A 98 11.70 7.25 -8.16
CA LEU A 98 12.13 8.32 -7.27
C LEU A 98 12.03 9.60 -8.08
N ALA A 99 11.09 10.47 -7.73
CA ALA A 99 10.90 11.74 -8.43
C ALA A 99 12.26 12.40 -8.57
N GLN A 100 12.72 12.63 -9.82
CA GLN A 100 13.98 13.30 -10.10
C GLN A 100 13.99 14.61 -9.29
N ASP A 101 14.87 14.65 -8.29
CA ASP A 101 15.11 15.76 -7.37
C ASP A 101 13.92 16.68 -7.10
N HIS A 102 12.86 16.16 -6.47
CA HIS A 102 11.91 17.06 -5.84
C HIS A 102 12.60 17.71 -4.62
N PRO A 103 12.74 19.05 -4.53
CA PRO A 103 13.51 19.75 -3.48
C PRO A 103 12.97 19.57 -2.05
N ARG A 104 11.92 18.77 -1.88
CA ARG A 104 11.27 18.43 -0.60
C ARG A 104 11.26 16.92 -0.29
N ARG A 105 12.20 16.15 -0.87
CA ARG A 105 12.37 14.71 -0.65
C ARG A 105 12.37 14.31 0.84
N GLY A 106 12.97 15.12 1.70
CA GLY A 106 12.99 14.89 3.15
C GLY A 106 11.60 14.97 3.80
N GLU A 107 10.74 15.88 3.34
CA GLU A 107 9.44 16.17 3.97
C GLU A 107 8.37 15.12 3.67
N SER A 108 8.46 14.43 2.52
CA SER A 108 7.51 13.37 2.14
C SER A 108 7.67 12.12 3.00
N LEU A 109 8.92 11.68 3.22
CA LEU A 109 9.24 10.52 4.06
C LEU A 109 8.76 10.70 5.52
N SER A 110 8.84 11.92 6.05
CA SER A 110 8.42 12.21 7.44
C SER A 110 6.91 12.21 7.63
N LYS A 111 6.14 12.64 6.62
CA LYS A 111 4.67 12.74 6.72
C LYS A 111 3.97 11.38 6.81
N HIS A 112 4.46 10.39 6.06
CA HIS A 112 3.87 9.04 6.07
C HIS A 112 4.10 8.32 7.41
N LEU A 113 5.29 8.45 7.99
CA LEU A 113 5.59 7.90 9.31
C LEU A 113 4.79 8.58 10.43
N GLY A 114 4.66 9.91 10.39
CA GLY A 114 3.91 10.67 11.40
C GLY A 114 2.42 10.33 11.44
N ARG A 115 1.78 10.15 10.26
CA ARG A 115 0.37 9.76 10.19
C ARG A 115 0.15 8.32 10.68
N TRP A 116 1.05 7.41 10.35
CA TRP A 116 0.98 6.03 10.83
C TRP A 116 1.14 5.94 12.36
N LEU A 117 2.09 6.67 12.95
CA LEU A 117 2.27 6.74 14.40
C LEU A 117 1.04 7.33 15.10
N HIS A 118 0.40 8.35 14.50
CA HIS A 118 -0.82 8.94 15.05
C HIS A 118 -2.03 8.00 15.01
N LEU A 119 -2.14 7.16 13.97
CA LEU A 119 -3.20 6.14 13.88
C LEU A 119 -3.00 4.97 14.86
N LYS A 120 -1.77 4.69 15.30
CA LYS A 120 -1.48 3.70 16.35
C LYS A 120 -1.82 4.15 17.78
N GLN A 121 -2.03 5.44 18.00
CA GLN A 121 -2.28 6.02 19.33
C GLN A 121 -3.79 6.20 19.65
N LYS A 122 -4.68 5.78 18.76
CA LYS A 122 -6.14 5.75 18.97
C LYS A 122 -6.64 4.31 18.99
#